data_AF-A0A847Z7D4-F1
#
_entry.id   AF-A0A847Z7D4-F1
#
_cell.length_a   1.000
_cell.length_b   1.000
_cell.length_c   1.000
_cell.angle_alpha   90.00
_cell.angle_beta   90.00
_cell.angle_gamma   90.00
#
_symmetry.space_group_name_H-M   'P 1'
#
loop_
_entity.id
_entity.type
_entity.pdbx_description
1 polymer ?
#
loop_
_entity_poly.entity_id
_entity_poly.type
_entity_poly.pdbx_seq_one_letter_code
_entity_poly.pdbx_strand_id
1 'polypeptide(L)'
;MFGKATPQQLHKYLLDNGYNPKPLKKGNFEDIPYAEGGGYKVNWDGDKLLQYHPAERNHHGGDEYFKLSSGKTQKLWFDMDGNPIEE
;
A
#
# COMPACT_ATOMS: atom_id res chain seq x y z
N MET A 1 3.69 8.28 -9.39
CA MET A 1 3.67 8.72 -7.96
C MET A 1 4.43 7.70 -7.13
N PHE A 2 4.23 6.41 -7.40
CA PHE A 2 5.15 5.33 -7.04
C PHE A 2 6.50 5.47 -7.78
N GLY A 3 7.58 4.89 -7.25
CA GLY A 3 8.96 5.03 -7.77
C GLY A 3 9.75 6.25 -7.30
N LYS A 4 9.09 7.27 -6.73
CA LYS A 4 9.76 8.52 -6.29
C LYS A 4 9.91 8.67 -4.78
N ALA A 5 9.23 7.82 -4.03
CA ALA A 5 9.24 7.83 -2.58
C ALA A 5 9.12 6.39 -2.08
N THR A 6 9.91 6.05 -1.05
CA THR A 6 9.79 4.76 -0.38
C THR A 6 8.44 4.64 0.33
N PRO A 7 7.97 3.43 0.67
CA PRO A 7 6.75 3.25 1.45
C PRO A 7 6.78 4.03 2.76
N GLN A 8 7.94 4.13 3.40
CA GLN A 8 8.13 4.89 4.62
C GLN A 8 7.95 6.39 4.40
N GLN A 9 8.55 6.94 3.34
CA GLN A 9 8.43 8.36 3.00
C GLN A 9 6.98 8.70 2.66
N LEU A 10 6.29 7.84 1.90
CA LEU A 10 4.88 8.04 1.57
C LEU A 10 3.99 7.93 2.80
N HIS A 11 4.22 6.93 3.67
CA HIS A 11 3.49 6.79 4.94
C HIS A 11 3.63 8.04 5.82
N LYS A 12 4.86 8.54 5.97
CA LYS A 12 5.13 9.79 6.70
C LYS A 12 4.44 10.99 6.06
N TYR A 13 4.54 11.16 4.74
CA TYR A 13 3.86 12.23 4.02
C TYR A 13 2.34 12.21 4.24
N LEU A 14 1.72 11.03 4.19
CA LEU A 14 0.29 10.88 4.44
C LEU A 14 -0.09 11.35 5.84
N LEU A 15 0.65 10.94 6.87
CA LEU A 15 0.43 11.39 8.25
C LEU A 15 0.61 12.91 8.40
N ASP A 16 1.71 13.46 7.87
CA ASP A 16 2.04 14.88 7.98
C ASP A 16 1.00 15.78 7.26
N ASN A 17 0.26 15.23 6.29
CA ASN A 17 -0.80 15.92 5.55
C ASN A 17 -2.22 15.61 6.05
N GLY A 18 -2.36 15.05 7.26
CA GLY A 18 -3.65 14.85 7.92
C GLY A 18 -4.47 13.66 7.40
N TYR A 19 -3.87 12.79 6.57
CA TYR A 19 -4.47 11.49 6.29
C TYR A 19 -4.28 10.54 7.48
N ASN A 20 -5.06 9.47 7.49
CA ASN A 20 -5.00 8.44 8.53
C ASN A 20 -4.70 7.07 7.92
N PRO A 21 -3.43 6.76 7.57
CA PRO A 21 -3.03 5.42 7.16
C PRO A 21 -3.33 4.42 8.28
N LYS A 22 -3.97 3.31 7.94
CA LYS A 22 -4.32 2.24 8.88
C LYS A 22 -3.67 0.92 8.45
N PRO A 23 -3.50 -0.04 9.36
CA PRO A 23 -3.11 -1.40 8.99
C PRO A 23 -4.01 -1.98 7.89
N LEU A 24 -3.44 -2.92 7.13
CA LEU A 24 -4.24 -3.75 6.23
C LEU A 24 -5.30 -4.52 7.03
N LYS A 25 -6.43 -4.84 6.40
CA LYS A 25 -7.56 -5.51 7.05
C LYS A 25 -7.84 -6.92 6.53
N LYS A 26 -6.95 -7.44 5.68
CA LYS A 26 -7.04 -8.78 5.07
C LYS A 26 -5.65 -9.28 4.70
N GLY A 27 -5.48 -10.60 4.69
CA GLY A 27 -4.28 -11.29 4.22
C GLY A 27 -3.20 -11.44 5.30
N ASN A 28 -1.98 -11.79 4.89
CA ASN A 28 -0.89 -12.16 5.80
C ASN A 28 -0.37 -11.02 6.70
N PHE A 29 -0.77 -9.78 6.43
CA PHE A 29 -0.40 -8.59 7.20
C PHE A 29 -1.61 -7.89 7.83
N GLU A 30 -2.72 -8.61 8.00
CA GLU A 30 -3.92 -8.08 8.64
C GLU A 30 -3.63 -7.61 10.07
N ASP A 31 -4.04 -6.37 10.36
CA ASP A 31 -3.92 -5.71 11.66
C ASP A 31 -2.50 -5.58 12.23
N ILE A 32 -1.46 -5.90 11.46
CA ILE A 32 -0.08 -5.61 11.81
C ILE A 32 0.23 -4.14 11.49
N PRO A 33 0.64 -3.32 12.48
CA PRO A 33 1.06 -1.94 12.24
C PRO A 33 2.22 -1.85 11.24
N TYR A 34 2.27 -0.77 10.45
CA TYR A 34 3.38 -0.54 9.52
C TYR A 34 4.74 -0.52 10.23
N ALA A 35 4.80 0.06 11.43
CA ALA A 35 6.00 0.09 12.26
C ALA A 35 6.50 -1.30 12.70
N GLU A 36 5.64 -2.33 12.65
CA GLU A 36 5.97 -3.72 12.99
C GLU A 36 6.21 -4.59 11.74
N GLY A 37 6.32 -3.95 10.57
CA GLY A 37 6.52 -4.61 9.28
C GLY A 37 5.24 -5.04 8.57
N GLY A 38 4.08 -4.55 9.00
CA GLY A 38 2.82 -4.71 8.29
C GLY A 38 2.69 -3.78 7.09
N GLY A 39 1.62 -3.93 6.31
CA GLY A 39 1.25 -2.97 5.28
C GLY A 39 0.37 -1.84 5.82
N TYR A 40 0.05 -0.87 4.98
CA TYR A 40 -0.91 0.18 5.32
C TYR A 40 -1.89 0.44 4.20
N LYS A 41 -3.03 1.02 4.56
CA LYS A 41 -4.03 1.50 3.62
C LYS A 41 -4.50 2.91 3.99
N VAL A 42 -4.85 3.69 2.98
CA VAL A 42 -5.41 5.02 3.16
C VAL A 42 -6.55 5.23 2.18
N ASN A 43 -7.65 5.79 2.67
CA ASN A 43 -8.73 6.29 1.83
C ASN A 43 -8.51 7.79 1.60
N TRP A 44 -8.62 8.24 0.35
CA TRP A 44 -8.66 9.67 0.01
C TRP A 44 -9.73 9.92 -1.05
N ASP A 45 -10.15 11.18 -1.14
CA ASP A 45 -11.06 11.63 -2.20
C ASP A 45 -12.36 10.79 -2.31
N GLY A 46 -12.90 10.39 -1.15
CA GLY A 46 -14.10 9.58 -1.05
C GLY A 46 -13.85 8.09 -1.25
N ASP A 47 -13.86 7.63 -2.49
CA ASP A 47 -13.89 6.21 -2.84
C ASP A 47 -12.52 5.61 -3.20
N LYS A 48 -11.46 6.42 -3.23
CA LYS A 48 -10.12 5.96 -3.59
C LYS A 48 -9.43 5.32 -2.39
N LEU A 49 -8.79 4.19 -2.65
CA LEU A 49 -8.06 3.37 -1.70
C LEU A 49 -6.69 3.02 -2.27
N LEU A 50 -5.67 3.19 -1.43
CA LEU A 50 -4.27 2.97 -1.69
C LEU A 50 -3.86 2.01 -0.61
N GLN A 51 -3.19 0.94 -1.02
CA GLN A 51 -2.65 -0.05 -0.11
C GLN A 51 -1.19 -0.24 -0.46
N TYR A 52 -0.34 -0.28 0.57
CA TYR A 52 1.01 -0.78 0.47
C TYR A 52 1.06 -2.19 1.05
N HIS A 53 1.63 -3.12 0.29
CA HIS A 53 1.82 -4.50 0.67
C HIS A 53 3.33 -4.77 0.78
N PRO A 54 3.85 -5.06 1.98
CA PRO A 54 5.23 -5.52 2.14
C PRO A 54 5.45 -6.87 1.47
N ALA A 55 6.70 -7.16 1.13
CA ALA A 55 7.10 -8.50 0.69
C ALA A 55 6.71 -9.55 1.74
N GLU A 56 6.15 -10.68 1.29
CA GLU A 56 5.60 -11.69 2.18
C GLU A 56 6.66 -12.30 3.12
N ARG A 57 6.27 -12.51 4.39
CA ARG A 57 7.11 -13.08 5.45
C ARG A 57 7.35 -14.60 5.36
N ASN A 58 7.19 -15.25 4.19
CA ASN A 58 7.40 -16.70 4.07
C ASN A 58 7.85 -17.17 2.67
N HIS A 59 8.35 -18.42 2.63
CA HIS A 59 9.18 -19.10 1.61
C HIS A 59 8.75 -19.03 0.12
N HIS A 60 7.59 -18.46 -0.22
CA HIS A 60 7.13 -18.30 -1.61
C HIS A 60 7.18 -16.84 -2.12
N GLY A 61 7.64 -15.90 -1.28
CA GLY A 61 8.19 -14.58 -1.65
C GLY A 61 7.49 -13.84 -2.79
N GLY A 62 6.47 -13.04 -2.47
CA GLY A 62 6.04 -11.95 -3.35
C GLY A 62 6.83 -10.67 -3.09
N ASP A 63 7.10 -9.89 -4.13
CA ASP A 63 7.71 -8.56 -4.03
C ASP A 63 6.77 -7.57 -3.31
N GLU A 64 7.33 -6.49 -2.78
CA GLU A 64 6.53 -5.37 -2.28
C GLU A 64 5.83 -4.63 -3.43
N TYR A 65 4.60 -4.17 -3.18
CA TYR A 65 3.82 -3.46 -4.19
C TYR A 65 2.83 -2.46 -3.59
N PHE A 66 2.42 -1.52 -4.43
CA PHE A 66 1.27 -0.66 -4.17
C PHE A 66 0.04 -1.12 -4.96
N LYS A 67 -1.12 -0.94 -4.36
CA LYS A 67 -2.40 -1.19 -5.01
C LYS A 67 -3.29 0.03 -4.91
N LEU A 68 -3.81 0.47 -6.04
CA LEU A 68 -4.81 1.50 -6.17
C LEU A 68 -6.15 0.89 -6.57
N SER A 69 -7.23 1.40 -5.97
CA SER A 69 -8.59 1.08 -6.38
C SER A 69 -9.52 2.25 -6.06
N SER A 70 -10.56 2.45 -6.85
CA SER A 70 -11.72 3.26 -6.48
C SER A 70 -12.99 2.54 -6.91
N GLY A 71 -14.15 2.90 -6.36
CA GLY A 71 -15.40 2.18 -6.59
C GLY A 71 -15.79 2.02 -8.06
N LYS A 72 -15.34 2.92 -8.95
CA LYS A 72 -15.59 2.86 -10.40
C LYS A 72 -14.36 2.45 -11.22
N THR A 73 -13.18 2.35 -10.60
CA THR A 73 -11.92 2.05 -11.31
C THR A 73 -11.46 0.62 -11.02
N GLN A 74 -10.86 0.01 -12.03
CA GLN A 74 -10.21 -1.29 -11.88
C GLN A 74 -9.10 -1.20 -10.82
N LYS A 75 -8.85 -2.31 -10.14
CA LYS A 75 -7.68 -2.43 -9.25
C LYS A 75 -6.43 -2.35 -10.12
N LEU A 76 -5.49 -1.51 -9.74
CA LEU A 76 -4.19 -1.36 -10.40
C LEU A 76 -3.10 -1.67 -9.38
N TRP A 77 -2.11 -2.45 -9.78
CA TRP A 77 -0.95 -2.78 -8.97
C TRP A 77 0.27 -2.13 -9.58
N PHE A 78 1.17 -1.67 -8.72
CA PHE A 78 2.41 -1.03 -9.12
C PHE A 78 3.54 -1.61 -8.30
N ASP A 79 4.65 -1.92 -8.96
CA ASP A 79 5.89 -2.25 -8.28
C ASP A 79 6.46 -1.01 -7.57
N MET A 80 7.60 -1.19 -6.93
CA MET A 80 8.27 -0.13 -6.18
C MET A 80 8.87 0.96 -7.06
N ASP A 81 9.19 0.64 -8.30
CA ASP A 81 9.63 1.60 -9.34
C ASP A 81 8.44 2.34 -9.96
N GLY A 82 7.22 1.91 -9.65
CA GLY A 82 5.96 2.48 -10.11
C GLY A 82 5.51 1.98 -11.47
N ASN A 83 6.08 0.88 -11.97
CA ASN A 83 5.59 0.20 -13.17
C ASN A 83 4.33 -0.59 -12.83
N PRO A 84 3.33 -0.62 -13.73
CA PRO A 84 2.17 -1.50 -13.57
C PRO A 84 2.59 -2.96 -13.45
N ILE A 85 2.01 -3.68 -12.50
CA ILE A 85 2.09 -5.14 -12.43
C ILE A 85 0.81 -5.67 -13.06
N GLU A 86 0.97 -6.50 -14.10
CA GLU A 86 -0.13 -7.27 -14.68
C GLU A 86 -0.31 -8.55 -13.85
N GLU A 87 -1.55 -8.83 -13.42
CA GLU A 87 -1.94 -10.15 -12.86
C GLU A 87 -2.39 -11.10 -13.96
#